data_AF-A0A3D5QF07-F1
#
_entry.id   AF-A0A3D5QF07-F1
#
_cell.length_a   1.000
_cell.length_b   1.000
_cell.length_c   1.000
_cell.angle_alpha   90.00
_cell.angle_beta   90.00
_cell.angle_gamma   90.00
#
_symmetry.space_group_name_H-M   'P 1'
#
loop_
_entity.id
_entity.type
_entity.pdbx_description
1 polymer ?
#
loop_
_entity_poly.entity_id
_entity_poly.type
_entity_poly.pdbx_seq_one_letter_code
_entity_poly.pdbx_strand_id
1 'polypeptide(L)'
;MDLSQLETEINKMKADTLSMYGNKIDMTREYIKKEKRLINRKEKILFKINSKLDGKVKRKKKKILKKLQEKLQKDIQNHKDQYQKLQKLENKFIDEYKEQREALGLYDHSFVDKYFDKNSQSQQ
;
A
#
# COMPACT_ATOMS: atom_id res chain seq x y z
N MET A 1 19.86 -34.72 -20.53
CA MET A 1 19.39 -33.85 -19.43
C MET A 1 18.81 -34.77 -18.38
N ASP A 2 19.36 -34.76 -17.16
CA ASP A 2 18.93 -35.68 -16.11
C ASP A 2 17.62 -35.18 -15.48
N LEU A 3 16.64 -36.07 -15.29
CA LEU A 3 15.33 -35.73 -14.71
C LEU A 3 15.48 -35.11 -13.32
N SER A 4 16.47 -35.57 -12.56
CA SER A 4 16.81 -35.05 -11.22
C SER A 4 17.24 -33.57 -11.23
N GLN A 5 17.95 -33.14 -12.29
CA GLN A 5 18.41 -31.76 -12.45
C GLN A 5 17.24 -30.84 -12.77
N LEU A 6 16.32 -31.28 -13.65
CA LEU A 6 15.11 -30.53 -14.00
C LEU A 6 14.18 -30.34 -12.79
N GLU A 7 14.00 -31.36 -11.96
CA GLU A 7 13.22 -31.24 -10.72
C GLU A 7 13.83 -30.24 -9.74
N THR A 8 15.16 -30.24 -9.62
CA THR A 8 15.88 -29.29 -8.77
C THR A 8 15.71 -27.85 -9.26
N GLU A 9 15.79 -27.62 -10.58
CA GLU A 9 15.56 -26.32 -11.19
C GLU A 9 14.12 -25.82 -10.99
N ILE A 10 13.12 -26.68 -11.19
CA ILE A 10 11.70 -26.34 -10.96
C ILE A 10 11.47 -25.97 -9.49
N ASN A 11 12.04 -26.72 -8.56
CA ASN A 11 11.90 -26.43 -7.13
C ASN A 11 12.56 -25.10 -6.75
N LYS A 12 13.72 -24.80 -7.33
CA LYS A 12 14.39 -23.51 -7.16
C LYS A 12 13.55 -22.36 -7.70
N MET A 13 12.98 -22.50 -8.90
CA MET A 13 12.07 -21.51 -9.49
C MET A 13 10.87 -21.24 -8.58
N LYS A 14 10.23 -22.29 -8.03
CA LYS A 14 9.12 -22.14 -7.09
C LYS A 14 9.50 -21.34 -5.84
N ALA A 15 10.67 -21.62 -5.28
CA ALA A 15 11.17 -20.89 -4.11
C ALA A 15 11.50 -19.42 -4.44
N ASP A 16 12.15 -19.17 -5.58
CA ASP A 16 12.51 -17.83 -6.04
C ASP A 16 11.26 -16.98 -6.33
N THR A 17 10.24 -17.56 -6.98
CA THR A 17 8.94 -16.90 -7.21
C THR A 17 8.27 -16.52 -5.88
N LEU A 18 8.21 -17.44 -4.91
CA LEU A 18 7.66 -17.15 -3.58
C LEU A 18 8.40 -15.98 -2.91
N SER A 19 9.73 -16.04 -2.87
CA SER A 19 10.55 -15.01 -2.22
C SER A 19 10.38 -13.64 -2.90
N MET A 20 10.49 -13.60 -4.22
CA MET A 20 10.45 -12.35 -4.98
C MET A 20 9.10 -11.64 -4.87
N TYR A 21 7.99 -12.37 -5.06
CA TYR A 21 6.65 -11.77 -5.02
C TYR A 21 6.19 -11.49 -3.59
N GLY A 22 6.50 -12.37 -2.64
CA GLY A 22 6.28 -12.12 -1.22
C GLY A 22 6.92 -10.81 -0.76
N ASN A 23 8.21 -10.61 -1.10
CA ASN A 23 8.93 -9.38 -0.77
C ASN A 23 8.31 -8.14 -1.42
N LYS A 24 7.90 -8.20 -2.70
CA LYS A 24 7.24 -7.09 -3.39
C LYS A 24 5.93 -6.69 -2.69
N ILE A 25 5.11 -7.68 -2.31
CA ILE A 25 3.84 -7.44 -1.65
C ILE A 25 4.07 -6.85 -0.26
N ASP A 26 4.98 -7.42 0.53
CA ASP A 26 5.29 -6.94 1.88
C ASP A 26 5.86 -5.52 1.88
N MET A 27 6.77 -5.20 0.95
CA MET A 27 7.25 -3.84 0.77
C MET A 27 6.10 -2.88 0.44
N THR A 28 5.22 -3.26 -0.48
CA THR A 28 4.07 -2.43 -0.88
C THR A 28 3.15 -2.16 0.32
N ARG A 29 2.89 -3.18 1.15
CA ARG A 29 2.12 -3.05 2.40
C ARG A 29 2.75 -2.07 3.37
N GLU A 30 4.06 -2.10 3.55
CA GLU A 30 4.76 -1.15 4.40
C GLU A 30 4.62 0.30 3.89
N TYR A 31 4.65 0.51 2.57
CA TYR A 31 4.35 1.83 2.00
C TYR A 31 2.89 2.24 2.20
N ILE A 32 1.92 1.34 2.05
CA ILE A 32 0.50 1.59 2.32
C ILE A 32 0.31 2.04 3.78
N LYS A 33 0.92 1.34 4.75
CA LYS A 33 0.86 1.70 6.17
C LYS A 33 1.45 3.10 6.42
N LYS A 34 2.60 3.40 5.81
CA LYS A 34 3.24 4.72 5.92
C LYS A 34 2.34 5.84 5.37
N GLU A 35 1.77 5.64 4.18
CA GLU A 35 0.84 6.58 3.56
C GLU A 35 -0.40 6.83 4.42
N LYS A 36 -1.03 5.76 4.92
CA LYS A 36 -2.19 5.86 5.83
C LYS A 36 -1.86 6.69 7.08
N ARG A 37 -0.69 6.46 7.71
CA ARG A 37 -0.22 7.23 8.87
C ARG A 37 0.00 8.71 8.53
N LEU A 38 0.58 9.00 7.37
CA LEU A 38 0.80 10.38 6.91
C LEU A 38 -0.52 11.11 6.67
N ILE A 39 -1.48 10.49 5.98
CA ILE A 39 -2.84 11.02 5.77
C ILE A 39 -3.48 11.37 7.12
N ASN A 40 -3.53 10.42 8.04
CA ASN A 40 -4.12 10.61 9.37
C ASN A 40 -3.46 11.76 10.14
N ARG A 41 -2.13 11.88 10.09
CA ARG A 41 -1.41 12.97 10.75
C ARG A 41 -1.73 14.32 10.12
N LYS A 42 -1.78 14.41 8.79
CA LYS A 42 -2.10 15.64 8.06
C LYS A 42 -3.55 16.06 8.29
N GLU A 43 -4.49 15.11 8.32
CA GLU A 43 -5.90 15.39 8.66
C GLU A 43 -6.06 15.93 10.08
N LYS A 44 -5.33 15.39 11.07
CA LYS A 44 -5.28 15.96 12.43
C LYS A 44 -4.74 17.40 12.45
N ILE A 45 -3.75 17.71 11.63
CA ILE A 45 -3.22 19.08 11.50
C ILE A 45 -4.26 19.98 10.85
N LEU A 46 -4.92 19.52 9.79
CA LEU A 46 -5.97 20.25 9.09
C LEU A 46 -7.13 20.58 10.03
N PHE A 47 -7.56 19.61 10.85
CA PHE A 47 -8.56 19.81 11.88
C PHE A 47 -8.18 20.95 12.84
N LYS A 48 -6.94 20.95 13.35
CA LYS A 48 -6.43 22.03 14.23
C LYS A 48 -6.38 23.39 13.52
N ILE A 49 -6.11 23.43 12.21
CA ILE A 49 -6.16 24.67 11.42
C ILE A 49 -7.59 25.17 11.30
N ASN A 50 -8.55 24.28 11.01
CA ASN A 50 -9.96 24.61 10.90
C ASN A 50 -10.50 25.18 12.22
N SER A 51 -10.24 24.50 13.35
CA SER A 51 -10.67 25.00 14.66
C SER A 51 -10.08 26.39 14.99
N LYS A 52 -8.85 26.67 14.54
CA LYS A 52 -8.26 28.01 14.69
C LYS A 52 -8.93 29.04 13.78
N LEU A 53 -9.33 28.66 12.57
CA LEU A 53 -10.01 29.54 11.61
C LEU A 53 -11.43 29.91 12.06
N ASP A 54 -12.10 29.02 12.78
CA ASP A 54 -13.43 29.23 13.36
C ASP A 54 -13.40 30.20 14.56
N GLY A 55 -12.26 30.27 15.26
CA GLY A 55 -12.05 31.19 16.38
C GLY A 55 -11.78 32.64 15.98
N LYS A 56 -11.66 33.51 17.00
CA LYS A 56 -11.26 34.92 16.83
C LYS A 56 -9.78 35.03 16.48
N VAL A 57 -9.47 35.12 15.19
CA VAL A 57 -8.11 35.29 14.66
C VAL A 57 -7.97 36.59 13.87
N LYS A 58 -6.88 37.33 14.11
CA LYS A 58 -6.55 38.57 13.38
C LYS A 58 -6.53 38.33 11.86
N ARG A 59 -7.05 39.28 11.07
CA ARG A 59 -7.21 39.18 9.60
C ARG A 59 -5.95 38.69 8.87
N LYS A 60 -4.77 39.22 9.21
CA LYS A 60 -3.49 38.79 8.62
C LYS A 60 -3.19 37.31 8.87
N LYS A 61 -3.38 36.84 10.12
CA LYS A 61 -3.17 35.43 10.51
C LYS A 61 -4.22 34.51 9.89
N LYS A 62 -5.47 34.97 9.76
CA LYS A 62 -6.55 34.23 9.06
C LYS A 62 -6.18 33.98 7.59
N LYS A 63 -5.61 34.97 6.89
CA LYS A 63 -5.13 34.80 5.50
C LYS A 63 -4.03 33.74 5.37
N ILE A 64 -3.09 33.70 6.33
CA ILE A 64 -2.02 32.68 6.36
C ILE A 64 -2.60 31.29 6.62
N LEU A 65 -3.50 31.16 7.59
CA LEU A 65 -4.13 29.88 7.93
C LEU A 65 -4.95 29.31 6.76
N LYS A 66 -5.67 30.15 6.01
CA LYS A 66 -6.40 29.72 4.80
C LYS A 66 -5.46 29.17 3.73
N LYS A 67 -4.35 29.87 3.44
CA LYS A 67 -3.33 29.36 2.49
C LYS A 67 -2.74 28.02 2.94
N LEU A 68 -2.48 27.88 4.24
CA LEU A 68 -1.97 26.63 4.80
C LEU A 68 -3.01 25.51 4.71
N GLN A 69 -4.28 25.81 4.97
CA GLN A 69 -5.41 24.90 4.85
C GLN A 69 -5.52 24.35 3.42
N GLU A 70 -5.55 25.23 2.41
CA GLU A 70 -5.63 24.86 1.00
C GLU A 70 -4.44 23.99 0.57
N LYS A 71 -3.21 24.39 0.95
CA LYS A 71 -2.01 23.61 0.64
C LYS A 71 -2.06 22.22 1.28
N LEU A 72 -2.51 22.14 2.54
CA LEU A 72 -2.60 20.88 3.28
C LEU A 72 -3.71 19.97 2.72
N GLN A 73 -4.84 20.54 2.29
CA GLN A 73 -5.91 19.78 1.64
C GLN A 73 -5.43 19.14 0.33
N LYS A 74 -4.75 19.91 -0.53
CA LYS A 74 -4.17 19.40 -1.77
C LYS A 74 -3.15 18.29 -1.50
N ASP A 75 -2.29 18.50 -0.50
CA ASP A 75 -1.28 17.55 -0.09
C ASP A 75 -1.90 16.25 0.47
N ILE A 76 -2.95 16.33 1.30
CA ILE A 76 -3.73 15.16 1.75
C ILE A 76 -4.33 14.42 0.55
N GLN A 77 -4.89 15.12 -0.43
CA GLN A 77 -5.48 14.49 -1.61
C GLN A 77 -4.42 13.73 -2.41
N ASN A 78 -3.24 14.33 -2.64
CA ASN A 78 -2.14 13.64 -3.32
C ASN A 78 -1.73 12.35 -2.61
N HIS A 79 -1.67 12.36 -1.27
CA HIS A 79 -1.39 11.16 -0.49
C HIS A 79 -2.52 10.12 -0.57
N LYS A 80 -3.79 10.55 -0.61
CA LYS A 80 -4.93 9.63 -0.84
C LYS A 80 -4.84 8.98 -2.22
N ASP A 81 -4.49 9.74 -3.25
CA ASP A 81 -4.31 9.22 -4.61
C ASP A 81 -3.14 8.23 -4.65
N GLN A 82 -2.03 8.53 -3.97
CA GLN A 82 -0.88 7.62 -3.86
C GLN A 82 -1.22 6.35 -3.09
N TYR A 83 -1.96 6.45 -2.00
CA TYR A 83 -2.47 5.32 -1.24
C TYR A 83 -3.32 4.40 -2.13
N GLN A 84 -4.23 4.95 -2.93
CA GLN A 84 -5.02 4.16 -3.89
C GLN A 84 -4.16 3.49 -4.97
N LYS A 85 -3.12 4.18 -5.48
CA LYS A 85 -2.16 3.58 -6.42
C LYS A 85 -1.42 2.40 -5.81
N LEU A 86 -0.98 2.51 -4.55
CA LEU A 86 -0.31 1.43 -3.83
C LEU A 86 -1.24 0.24 -3.60
N GLN A 87 -2.51 0.45 -3.25
CA GLN A 87 -3.48 -0.64 -3.14
C GLN A 87 -3.70 -1.38 -4.46
N LYS A 88 -3.75 -0.64 -5.58
CA LYS A 88 -3.83 -1.24 -6.92
C LYS A 88 -2.56 -2.03 -7.25
N LEU A 89 -1.39 -1.51 -6.87
CA LEU A 89 -0.11 -2.16 -7.09
C LEU A 89 0.05 -3.44 -6.27
N GLU A 90 -0.40 -3.44 -5.02
CA GLU A 90 -0.44 -4.63 -4.16
C GLU A 90 -1.26 -5.74 -4.81
N ASN A 91 -2.48 -5.42 -5.25
CA ASN A 91 -3.35 -6.39 -5.93
C ASN A 91 -2.70 -6.92 -7.20
N LYS A 92 -2.09 -6.04 -7.99
CA LYS A 92 -1.35 -6.44 -9.19
C LYS A 92 -0.23 -7.44 -8.87
N PHE A 93 0.55 -7.21 -7.80
CA PHE A 93 1.60 -8.16 -7.41
C PHE A 93 1.06 -9.49 -6.88
N ILE A 94 -0.10 -9.49 -6.22
CA ILE A 94 -0.79 -10.72 -5.80
C ILE A 94 -1.25 -11.50 -7.04
N ASP A 95 -1.85 -10.83 -8.02
CA ASP A 95 -2.33 -11.46 -9.25
C ASP A 95 -1.15 -12.01 -10.07
N GLU A 96 -0.08 -11.22 -10.26
CA GLU A 96 1.16 -11.70 -10.89
C GLU A 96 1.76 -12.90 -10.13
N TYR A 97 1.68 -12.92 -8.79
CA TYR A 97 2.17 -14.06 -8.03
C TYR A 97 1.38 -15.34 -8.32
N LYS A 98 0.05 -15.24 -8.45
CA LYS A 98 -0.80 -16.37 -8.84
C LYS A 98 -0.48 -16.86 -10.25
N GLU A 99 -0.35 -15.95 -11.22
CA GLU A 99 0.00 -16.30 -12.60
C GLU A 99 1.35 -17.05 -12.67
N GLN A 100 2.37 -16.60 -11.94
CA GLN A 100 3.67 -17.27 -11.91
C GLN A 100 3.60 -18.65 -11.22
N ARG A 101 2.73 -18.81 -10.22
CA ARG A 101 2.49 -20.12 -9.59
C ARG A 101 1.82 -21.09 -10.57
N GLU A 102 0.84 -20.62 -11.35
CA GLU A 102 0.19 -21.45 -12.39
C GLU A 102 1.17 -21.90 -13.46
N ALA A 103 2.09 -21.02 -13.90
CA ALA A 103 3.16 -21.37 -14.84
C ALA A 103 4.09 -22.48 -14.31
N LEU A 104 4.15 -22.66 -12.98
CA LEU A 104 4.91 -23.72 -12.29
C LEU A 104 4.06 -24.94 -11.90
N GLY A 105 2.83 -25.02 -12.42
CA GLY A 105 1.88 -26.11 -12.15
C GLY A 105 1.22 -26.04 -10.77
N LEU A 106 1.29 -24.90 -10.08
CA LEU A 106 0.73 -24.69 -8.75
C LEU A 106 -0.58 -23.88 -8.83
N TYR A 107 -1.67 -24.56 -9.22
CA TYR A 107 -3.00 -23.93 -9.41
C TYR A 107 -3.77 -23.68 -8.12
N ASP A 108 -3.40 -24.34 -7.00
CA ASP A 108 -3.98 -24.03 -5.71
C ASP A 108 -3.39 -22.73 -5.15
N HIS A 109 -4.24 -21.71 -5.13
CA HIS A 109 -3.93 -20.38 -4.61
C HIS A 109 -4.48 -20.14 -3.21
N SER A 110 -5.06 -21.15 -2.55
CA SER A 110 -5.64 -21.00 -1.20
C SER A 110 -4.65 -20.44 -0.18
N PHE A 111 -3.37 -20.77 -0.31
CA PHE A 111 -2.29 -20.15 0.49
C PHE A 111 -2.15 -18.65 0.20
N VAL A 112 -2.08 -18.26 -1.08
CA VAL A 112 -1.93 -16.87 -1.50
C VAL A 112 -3.13 -16.05 -1.05
N ASP A 113 -4.34 -16.59 -1.25
CA ASP A 113 -5.58 -15.94 -0.87
C ASP A 113 -5.66 -15.74 0.65
N LYS A 114 -5.36 -16.78 1.45
CA LYS A 114 -5.38 -16.65 2.92
C LYS A 114 -4.31 -15.71 3.45
N TYR A 115 -3.09 -15.79 2.91
CA TYR A 115 -1.95 -15.04 3.42
C TYR A 115 -2.00 -13.57 2.99
N PHE A 116 -2.52 -13.30 1.79
CA PHE A 116 -2.62 -11.96 1.23
C PHE A 116 -4.03 -11.38 1.20
N ASP A 117 -5.00 -12.02 1.88
CA ASP A 117 -6.40 -11.64 1.80
C ASP A 117 -6.66 -10.16 2.12
N LYS A 118 -7.49 -9.54 1.29
CA LYS A 118 -7.79 -8.10 1.30
C LYS A 118 -8.44 -7.62 2.60
N ASN A 119 -9.05 -8.54 3.36
CA ASN A 119 -9.82 -8.25 4.57
C ASN A 119 -9.06 -8.50 5.88
N SER A 120 -7.93 -9.21 5.86
CA SER A 120 -7.26 -9.67 7.08
C SER A 120 -6.44 -8.61 7.81
N GLN A 121 -6.31 -7.38 7.27
CA GLN A 121 -5.50 -6.32 7.91
C GLN A 121 -6.21 -4.96 8.08
N SER A 122 -7.54 -4.93 7.94
CA SER A 122 -8.35 -3.75 8.32
C SER A 122 -8.40 -3.48 9.83
N GLN A 123 -7.74 -4.28 10.68
CA GLN A 123 -7.90 -4.27 12.15
C GLN A 123 -6.62 -4.07 13.00
N GLN A 124 -5.50 -3.59 12.45
CA GLN A 124 -4.37 -3.14 13.29
C GLN A 124 -3.82 -1.78 12.89
#